data_AF-A0A812VWH5-F1
#
_entry.id   AF-A0A812VWH5-F1
#
_cell.length_a   1.000
_cell.length_b   1.000
_cell.length_c   1.000
_cell.angle_alpha   90.00
_cell.angle_beta   90.00
_cell.angle_gamma   90.00
#
_symmetry.space_group_name_H-M   'P 1'
#
loop_
_entity.id
_entity.type
_entity.pdbx_description
1 polymer ?
#
loop_
_entity_poly.entity_id
_entity_poly.type
_entity_poly.pdbx_seq_one_letter_code
_entity_poly.pdbx_strand_id
1 'polypeptide(L)'
;RDALFLGIGRQHDHNRYMKSVKVIFDEDGLKTISPPEKDKDHIRENILELRKTLHRFAYQHKTVKKLEQHMIDILMLFNKHATVTGTNNRRMSIAEAALEVDLVAYPKLTDMLVETRLLEAEEEGLKEACQLYQKTFIQRKLMRNVLIWWLPPAEEVAQRLPTTQQFLREMWELYDQSGPSRPSKDFARDEVRCVDAKLHYGMKQVDPIKKIVFHDKQGQPRLFEDHDANPLRQKFFVLWSPPDELEQTDVPQRLSMAAMGVASTYTTEPETTPVSPLRRKSRSGDLEASPPPSTPKVRLRQKRQLQVESSYPVNTEIFERKPA
;
A
#
# COMPACT_ATOMS: atom_id res chain seq x y z
N ARG A 1 -10.53 17.44 -9.88
CA ARG A 1 -9.25 18.13 -10.11
C ARG A 1 -8.18 17.12 -10.50
N ASP A 2 -7.77 16.26 -9.59
CA ASP A 2 -6.65 15.34 -9.82
C ASP A 2 -6.88 14.39 -11.00
N ALA A 3 -8.07 13.78 -11.08
CA ALA A 3 -8.43 12.94 -12.22
C ALA A 3 -8.28 13.66 -13.57
N LEU A 4 -8.64 14.95 -13.64
CA LEU A 4 -8.49 15.77 -14.85
C LEU A 4 -7.01 15.97 -15.20
N PHE A 5 -6.19 16.43 -14.25
CA PHE A 5 -4.77 16.71 -14.49
C PHE A 5 -3.92 15.43 -14.69
N LEU A 6 -4.39 14.29 -14.18
CA LEU A 6 -3.75 12.98 -14.38
C LEU A 6 -4.24 12.25 -15.65
N GLY A 7 -5.20 12.82 -16.39
CA GLY A 7 -5.78 12.16 -17.57
C GLY A 7 -6.61 10.91 -17.24
N ILE A 8 -7.13 10.79 -16.02
CA ILE A 8 -8.00 9.69 -15.61
C ILE A 8 -9.43 10.02 -16.02
N GLY A 9 -9.97 9.25 -16.98
CA GLY A 9 -11.29 9.52 -17.58
C GLY A 9 -12.49 9.34 -16.64
N ARG A 10 -12.33 8.63 -15.51
CA ARG A 10 -13.41 8.47 -14.53
C ARG A 10 -13.56 9.75 -13.72
N GLN A 11 -14.78 10.28 -13.67
CA GLN A 11 -15.09 11.53 -12.96
C GLN A 11 -16.37 11.38 -12.13
N HIS A 12 -16.44 12.10 -11.02
CA HIS A 12 -17.64 12.23 -10.20
C HIS A 12 -18.42 13.48 -10.61
N ASP A 13 -19.69 13.30 -10.99
CA ASP A 13 -20.61 14.40 -11.24
C ASP A 13 -21.18 14.94 -9.91
N HIS A 14 -20.37 15.79 -9.26
CA HIS A 14 -20.74 16.45 -8.02
C HIS A 14 -21.97 17.35 -8.18
N ASN A 15 -22.23 17.91 -9.36
CA ASN A 15 -23.40 18.76 -9.59
C ASN A 15 -24.69 17.96 -9.54
N ARG A 16 -24.72 16.77 -10.15
CA ARG A 16 -25.85 15.85 -10.03
C ARG A 16 -26.05 15.41 -8.58
N TYR A 17 -24.97 15.09 -7.87
CA TYR A 17 -25.03 14.68 -6.46
C TYR A 17 -25.62 15.78 -5.58
N MET A 18 -25.14 17.02 -5.70
CA MET A 18 -25.63 18.15 -4.90
C MET A 18 -27.11 18.47 -5.17
N LYS A 19 -27.61 18.21 -6.39
CA LYS A 19 -29.03 18.37 -6.73
C LYS A 19 -29.92 17.26 -6.19
N SER A 20 -29.38 16.08 -5.90
CA SER A 20 -30.17 14.90 -5.51
C SER A 20 -30.22 14.66 -4.00
N VAL A 21 -29.22 15.15 -3.25
CA VAL A 21 -29.17 14.99 -1.78
C VAL A 21 -30.25 15.79 -1.05
N LYS A 22 -30.71 15.26 0.09
CA LYS A 22 -31.64 15.90 1.01
C LYS A 22 -31.09 15.88 2.43
N VAL A 23 -31.70 16.65 3.32
CA VAL A 23 -31.49 16.50 4.76
C VAL A 23 -32.64 15.68 5.34
N ILE A 24 -32.31 14.57 6.00
CA ILE A 24 -33.28 13.71 6.70
C ILE A 24 -32.84 13.50 8.15
N PHE A 25 -33.69 12.87 8.96
CA PHE A 25 -33.29 12.35 10.26
C PHE A 25 -32.81 10.90 10.10
N ASP A 26 -31.67 10.57 10.72
CA ASP A 26 -31.23 9.18 10.85
C ASP A 26 -31.98 8.44 11.97
N GLU A 27 -31.60 7.18 12.24
CA GLU A 27 -32.22 6.34 13.26
C GLU A 27 -32.08 6.93 14.68
N ASP A 28 -31.06 7.75 14.93
CA ASP A 28 -30.81 8.42 16.20
C ASP A 28 -31.50 9.80 16.29
N GLY A 29 -32.26 10.20 15.25
CA GLY A 29 -32.94 11.49 15.19
C GLY A 29 -32.01 12.67 14.90
N LEU A 30 -30.81 12.42 14.36
CA LEU A 30 -29.88 13.46 13.96
C LEU A 30 -30.09 13.85 12.48
N LYS A 31 -29.99 15.15 12.20
CA LYS A 31 -30.07 15.64 10.82
C LYS A 31 -28.82 15.24 10.04
N THR A 32 -28.99 14.51 8.95
CA THR A 32 -27.91 14.02 8.10
C THR A 32 -28.15 14.31 6.62
N ILE A 33 -27.07 14.43 5.84
CA ILE A 33 -27.12 14.56 4.39
C ILE A 33 -27.33 13.17 3.79
N SER A 34 -28.44 13.01 3.09
CA SER A 34 -28.87 11.74 2.53
C SER A 34 -28.96 11.80 1.00
N PRO A 35 -28.15 11.01 0.27
CA PRO A 35 -28.34 10.79 -1.15
C PRO A 35 -29.49 9.82 -1.41
N PRO A 36 -30.14 9.87 -2.59
CA PRO A 36 -31.20 8.93 -2.93
C PRO A 36 -30.62 7.53 -3.14
N GLU A 37 -31.37 6.49 -2.77
CA GLU A 37 -30.93 5.09 -2.86
C GLU A 37 -30.42 4.68 -4.26
N LYS A 38 -31.01 5.24 -5.32
CA LYS A 38 -30.63 4.97 -6.71
C LYS A 38 -29.21 5.44 -7.07
N ASP A 39 -28.64 6.35 -6.29
CA ASP A 39 -27.29 6.86 -6.51
C ASP A 39 -26.24 6.01 -5.75
N LYS A 40 -26.62 4.92 -5.05
CA LYS A 40 -25.69 4.00 -4.35
C LYS A 40 -24.56 3.51 -5.25
N ASP A 41 -24.90 2.99 -6.43
CA ASP A 41 -23.90 2.44 -7.35
C ASP A 41 -23.02 3.56 -7.93
N HIS A 42 -23.61 4.74 -8.18
CA HIS A 42 -22.85 5.93 -8.59
C HIS A 42 -21.83 6.35 -7.53
N ILE A 43 -22.22 6.37 -6.25
CA ILE A 43 -21.30 6.65 -5.13
C ILE A 43 -20.18 5.60 -5.09
N ARG A 44 -20.54 4.31 -5.22
CA ARG A 44 -19.54 3.24 -5.23
C ARG A 44 -18.51 3.42 -6.34
N GLU A 45 -18.97 3.54 -7.58
CA GLU A 45 -18.10 3.49 -8.75
C GLU A 45 -17.34 4.80 -8.96
N ASN A 46 -18.03 5.93 -8.81
CA ASN A 46 -17.51 7.24 -9.22
C ASN A 46 -16.92 8.04 -8.08
N ILE A 47 -17.17 7.69 -6.81
CA ILE A 47 -16.51 8.32 -5.66
C ILE A 47 -15.50 7.35 -5.04
N LEU A 48 -15.97 6.19 -4.57
CA LEU A 48 -15.14 5.29 -3.76
C LEU A 48 -14.10 4.55 -4.62
N GLU A 49 -14.51 3.95 -5.73
CA GLU A 49 -13.59 3.29 -6.66
C GLU A 49 -12.73 4.30 -7.45
N LEU A 50 -13.23 5.51 -7.71
CA LEU A 50 -12.40 6.60 -8.24
C LEU A 50 -11.27 6.95 -7.25
N ARG A 51 -11.55 7.07 -5.96
CA ARG A 51 -10.53 7.29 -4.93
C ARG A 51 -9.46 6.18 -4.97
N LYS A 52 -9.85 4.91 -4.98
CA LYS A 52 -8.90 3.80 -5.09
C LYS A 52 -8.09 3.83 -6.38
N THR A 53 -8.73 4.18 -7.50
CA THR A 53 -8.10 4.34 -8.82
C THR A 53 -7.01 5.42 -8.78
N LEU A 54 -7.31 6.59 -8.21
CA LEU A 54 -6.34 7.68 -8.05
C LEU A 54 -5.16 7.28 -7.16
N HIS A 55 -5.42 6.62 -6.02
CA HIS A 55 -4.35 6.09 -5.18
C HIS A 55 -3.51 5.04 -5.93
N ARG A 56 -4.13 4.13 -6.68
CA ARG A 56 -3.42 3.06 -7.40
C ARG A 56 -2.49 3.60 -8.49
N PHE A 57 -2.98 4.56 -9.28
CA PHE A 57 -2.28 5.00 -10.49
C PHE A 57 -1.40 6.22 -10.28
N ALA A 58 -1.71 7.07 -9.31
CA ALA A 58 -0.96 8.31 -9.05
C ALA A 58 -0.33 8.32 -7.66
N TYR A 59 -1.14 8.46 -6.61
CA TYR A 59 -0.61 8.81 -5.28
C TYR A 59 0.25 7.74 -4.63
N GLN A 60 0.06 6.47 -5.00
CA GLN A 60 0.83 5.33 -4.50
C GLN A 60 1.56 4.62 -5.65
N HIS A 61 1.84 5.35 -6.73
CA HIS A 61 2.59 4.81 -7.85
C HIS A 61 4.02 4.46 -7.42
N LYS A 62 4.57 3.37 -7.98
CA LYS A 62 5.90 2.85 -7.58
C LYS A 62 7.02 3.89 -7.70
N THR A 63 6.99 4.71 -8.74
CA THR A 63 7.97 5.79 -8.92
C THR A 63 7.77 6.92 -7.91
N VAL A 64 6.51 7.25 -7.59
CA VAL A 64 6.20 8.27 -6.56
C VAL A 64 6.75 7.81 -5.22
N LYS A 65 6.55 6.54 -4.84
CA LYS A 65 7.11 5.98 -3.60
C LYS A 65 8.62 6.10 -3.50
N LYS A 66 9.34 5.85 -4.59
CA LYS A 66 10.80 6.03 -4.63
C LYS A 66 11.21 7.49 -4.45
N LEU A 67 10.50 8.40 -5.10
CA LEU A 67 10.77 9.84 -5.00
C LEU A 67 10.48 10.37 -3.60
N GLU A 68 9.38 9.93 -2.97
CA GLU A 68 9.06 10.25 -1.57
C GLU A 68 10.19 9.79 -0.63
N GLN A 69 10.70 8.57 -0.80
CA GLN A 69 11.81 8.07 0.04
C GLN A 69 13.11 8.86 -0.17
N HIS A 70 13.46 9.18 -1.41
CA HIS A 70 14.62 10.03 -1.70
C HIS A 70 14.44 11.45 -1.16
N MET A 71 13.24 12.02 -1.26
CA MET A 71 12.96 13.35 -0.71
C MET A 71 13.04 13.37 0.83
N ILE A 72 12.63 12.30 1.51
CA ILE A 72 12.82 12.17 2.97
C ILE A 72 14.32 12.25 3.30
N ASP A 73 15.17 11.52 2.59
CA ASP A 73 16.62 11.54 2.82
C ASP A 73 17.22 12.93 2.57
N ILE A 74 16.80 13.59 1.48
CA ILE A 74 17.22 14.95 1.15
C ILE A 74 16.76 15.92 2.24
N LEU A 75 15.51 15.87 2.68
CA LEU A 75 14.98 16.76 3.71
C LEU A 75 15.66 16.54 5.06
N MET A 76 16.05 15.30 5.40
CA MET A 76 16.84 15.02 6.60
C MET A 76 18.22 15.67 6.54
N LEU A 77 18.92 15.58 5.40
CA LEU A 77 20.22 16.25 5.20
C LEU A 77 20.06 17.78 5.19
N PHE A 78 19.06 18.27 4.46
CA PHE A 78 18.74 19.69 4.34
C PHE A 78 18.44 20.31 5.70
N ASN A 79 17.63 19.63 6.54
CA ASN A 79 17.25 20.12 7.86
C ASN A 79 18.44 20.31 8.82
N LYS A 80 19.58 19.61 8.62
CA LYS A 80 20.78 19.78 9.47
C LYS A 80 21.36 21.19 9.40
N HIS A 81 21.16 21.88 8.29
CA HIS A 81 21.81 23.18 8.02
C HIS A 81 20.81 24.28 7.62
N ALA A 82 19.70 23.92 6.99
CA ALA A 82 18.69 24.89 6.57
C ALA A 82 17.98 25.51 7.78
N THR A 83 18.01 26.83 7.84
CA THR A 83 17.27 27.59 8.85
C THR A 83 16.28 28.56 8.21
N VAL A 84 15.24 28.88 8.98
CA VAL A 84 14.23 29.89 8.66
C VAL A 84 14.08 30.83 9.86
N THR A 85 13.71 32.08 9.59
CA THR A 85 13.45 33.06 10.64
C THR A 85 11.98 32.98 11.05
N GLY A 86 11.73 32.66 12.32
CA GLY A 86 10.40 32.55 12.93
C GLY A 86 10.04 33.75 13.79
N THR A 87 9.09 33.54 14.70
CA THR A 87 8.61 34.55 15.65
C THR A 87 9.76 35.13 16.46
N ASN A 88 9.71 36.44 16.74
CA ASN A 88 10.76 37.16 17.47
C ASN A 88 12.16 37.07 16.82
N ASN A 89 12.23 36.88 15.50
CA ASN A 89 13.46 36.70 14.74
C ASN A 89 14.31 35.48 15.18
N ARG A 90 13.70 34.49 15.84
CA ARG A 90 14.38 33.25 16.21
C ARG A 90 14.75 32.49 14.93
N ARG A 91 16.02 32.09 14.81
CA ARG A 91 16.44 31.13 13.78
C ARG A 91 16.06 29.72 14.23
N MET A 92 15.36 29.01 13.37
CA MET A 92 14.86 27.66 13.63
C MET A 92 15.23 26.77 12.45
N SER A 93 15.46 25.49 12.70
CA SER A 93 15.49 24.48 11.63
C SER A 93 14.11 24.34 10.99
N ILE A 94 14.04 23.76 9.78
CA ILE A 94 12.76 23.55 9.11
C ILE A 94 11.86 22.56 9.88
N ALA A 95 12.44 21.57 10.55
CA ALA A 95 11.71 20.60 11.36
C ALA A 95 11.14 21.26 12.63
N GLU A 96 11.91 22.10 13.33
CA GLU A 96 11.41 22.87 14.47
C GLU A 96 10.27 23.79 14.06
N ALA A 97 10.43 24.53 12.96
CA ALA A 97 9.37 25.40 12.44
C ALA A 97 8.09 24.64 12.10
N ALA A 98 8.21 23.40 11.57
CA ALA A 98 7.08 22.53 11.27
C ALA A 98 6.40 21.95 12.52
N LEU A 99 7.19 21.49 13.49
CA LEU A 99 6.67 20.86 14.72
C LEU A 99 6.06 21.88 15.69
N GLU A 100 6.67 23.05 15.83
CA GLU A 100 6.15 24.15 16.65
C GLU A 100 5.00 24.90 15.96
N VAL A 101 4.77 24.68 14.66
CA VAL A 101 3.81 25.41 13.82
C VAL A 101 4.00 26.93 14.01
N ASP A 102 5.25 27.38 13.94
CA ASP A 102 5.59 28.79 14.17
C ASP A 102 4.89 29.67 13.12
N LEU A 103 4.12 30.66 13.57
CA LEU A 103 3.23 31.46 12.72
C LEU A 103 3.97 32.26 11.65
N VAL A 104 5.27 32.50 11.81
CA VAL A 104 6.10 33.28 10.87
C VAL A 104 6.97 32.38 10.01
N ALA A 105 7.54 31.31 10.56
CA ALA A 105 8.43 30.39 9.87
C ALA A 105 7.67 29.32 9.08
N TYR A 106 6.58 28.76 9.64
CA TYR A 106 5.84 27.67 9.00
C TYR A 106 5.33 28.02 7.59
N PRO A 107 4.73 29.21 7.34
CA PRO A 107 4.28 29.58 5.99
C PRO A 107 5.41 29.70 4.95
N LYS A 108 6.67 29.83 5.40
CA LYS A 108 7.85 29.88 4.52
C LYS A 108 8.31 28.49 4.07
N LEU A 109 7.87 27.43 4.77
CA LEU A 109 8.19 26.05 4.45
C LEU A 109 7.41 25.62 3.20
N THR A 110 7.97 25.93 2.05
CA THR A 110 7.36 25.68 0.74
C THR A 110 8.30 24.84 -0.13
N ASP A 111 7.76 24.18 -1.13
CA ASP A 111 8.56 23.42 -2.11
C ASP A 111 9.61 24.34 -2.76
N MET A 112 9.25 25.60 -3.04
CA MET A 112 10.16 26.60 -3.59
C MET A 112 11.37 26.87 -2.70
N LEU A 113 11.19 26.96 -1.36
CA LEU A 113 12.32 27.13 -0.44
C LEU A 113 13.33 25.99 -0.57
N VAL A 114 12.83 24.76 -0.69
CA VAL A 114 13.66 23.56 -0.77
C VAL A 114 14.32 23.46 -2.15
N GLU A 115 13.54 23.58 -3.22
CA GLU A 115 14.03 23.46 -4.60
C GLU A 115 15.07 24.52 -4.94
N THR A 116 14.82 25.80 -4.63
CA THR A 116 15.75 26.89 -4.93
C THR A 116 17.11 26.66 -4.27
N ARG A 117 17.14 26.38 -2.96
CA ARG A 117 18.41 26.18 -2.23
C ARG A 117 19.16 24.92 -2.67
N LEU A 118 18.44 23.86 -3.07
CA LEU A 118 19.07 22.65 -3.59
C LEU A 118 19.65 22.83 -5.00
N LEU A 119 19.03 23.67 -5.84
CA LEU A 119 19.47 23.95 -7.20
C LEU A 119 20.62 24.97 -7.26
N GLU A 120 20.58 26.01 -6.42
CA GLU A 120 21.62 27.03 -6.35
C GLU A 120 22.92 26.47 -5.75
N ALA A 121 22.80 25.57 -4.77
CA ALA A 121 23.92 24.87 -4.13
C ALA A 121 25.02 25.81 -3.60
N GLU A 122 24.65 27.00 -3.14
CA GLU A 122 25.58 28.03 -2.65
C GLU A 122 26.10 27.74 -1.23
N GLU A 123 25.35 26.97 -0.44
CA GLU A 123 25.68 26.69 0.95
C GLU A 123 26.47 25.39 1.09
N GLU A 124 27.72 25.49 1.56
CA GLU A 124 28.57 24.31 1.76
C GLU A 124 27.95 23.28 2.70
N GLY A 125 27.16 23.71 3.70
CA GLY A 125 26.42 22.80 4.59
C GLY A 125 25.34 21.98 3.88
N LEU A 126 24.81 22.45 2.74
CA LEU A 126 23.77 21.75 1.99
C LEU A 126 24.33 20.82 0.90
N LYS A 127 25.65 20.75 0.74
CA LYS A 127 26.29 20.02 -0.36
C LYS A 127 25.85 18.57 -0.50
N GLU A 128 25.74 17.83 0.61
CA GLU A 128 25.28 16.43 0.57
C GLU A 128 23.83 16.33 0.09
N ALA A 129 22.95 17.23 0.55
CA ALA A 129 21.56 17.28 0.14
C ALA A 129 21.43 17.64 -1.36
N CYS A 130 22.20 18.62 -1.83
CA CYS A 130 22.23 19.04 -3.24
C CYS A 130 22.73 17.90 -4.15
N GLN A 131 23.79 17.20 -3.76
CA GLN A 131 24.32 16.06 -4.51
C GLN A 131 23.29 14.92 -4.61
N LEU A 132 22.60 14.61 -3.51
CA LEU A 132 21.56 13.59 -3.50
C LEU A 132 20.36 14.00 -4.35
N TYR A 133 19.93 15.26 -4.29
CA TYR A 133 18.88 15.80 -5.16
C TYR A 133 19.27 15.72 -6.64
N GLN A 134 20.49 16.14 -6.99
CA GLN A 134 21.02 16.05 -8.35
C GLN A 134 21.04 14.60 -8.86
N LYS A 135 21.54 13.66 -8.04
CA LYS A 135 21.58 12.22 -8.37
C LYS A 135 20.18 11.66 -8.62
N THR A 136 19.22 11.98 -7.77
CA THR A 136 17.92 11.29 -7.73
C THR A 136 16.84 11.96 -8.58
N PHE A 137 16.71 13.28 -8.53
CA PHE A 137 15.68 14.04 -9.24
C PHE A 137 16.14 14.47 -10.64
N ILE A 138 17.35 14.99 -10.78
CA ILE A 138 17.87 15.50 -12.06
C ILE A 138 18.41 14.37 -12.94
N GLN A 139 19.28 13.52 -12.40
CA GLN A 139 19.85 12.37 -13.14
C GLN A 139 18.96 11.12 -13.13
N ARG A 140 17.83 11.15 -12.39
CA ARG A 140 16.89 10.02 -12.27
C ARG A 140 17.50 8.70 -11.80
N LYS A 141 18.60 8.72 -11.03
CA LYS A 141 19.15 7.53 -10.36
C LYS A 141 18.31 7.17 -9.11
N LEU A 142 17.14 6.60 -9.34
CA LEU A 142 16.15 6.25 -8.30
C LEU A 142 16.43 4.88 -7.65
N MET A 143 15.86 4.67 -6.46
CA MET A 143 15.84 3.35 -5.82
C MET A 143 15.26 2.29 -6.77
N ARG A 144 15.74 1.06 -6.67
CA ARG A 144 15.26 -0.09 -7.44
C ARG A 144 14.13 -0.80 -6.69
N ASN A 145 13.21 -1.44 -7.43
CA ASN A 145 12.17 -2.26 -6.81
C ASN A 145 12.71 -3.67 -6.68
N VAL A 146 13.05 -4.07 -5.46
CA VAL A 146 13.41 -5.46 -5.14
C VAL A 146 12.17 -6.34 -5.24
N LEU A 147 11.08 -5.89 -4.60
CA LEU A 147 9.80 -6.59 -4.58
C LEU A 147 8.67 -5.59 -4.56
N ILE A 148 7.63 -5.91 -5.30
CA ILE A 148 6.33 -5.29 -5.21
C ILE A 148 5.32 -6.40 -4.94
N TRP A 149 4.72 -6.41 -3.75
CA TRP A 149 3.83 -7.49 -3.34
C TRP A 149 2.45 -6.96 -2.94
N TRP A 150 1.40 -7.49 -3.57
CA TRP A 150 0.03 -7.27 -3.11
C TRP A 150 -0.26 -8.20 -1.95
N LEU A 151 -0.61 -7.61 -0.81
CA LEU A 151 -0.95 -8.40 0.36
C LEU A 151 -2.30 -9.09 0.13
N PRO A 152 -2.43 -10.37 0.51
CA PRO A 152 -3.74 -11.02 0.54
C PRO A 152 -4.67 -10.29 1.51
N PRO A 153 -6.01 -10.35 1.29
CA PRO A 153 -6.98 -9.85 2.25
C PRO A 153 -6.77 -10.50 3.62
N ALA A 154 -6.97 -9.75 4.70
CA ALA A 154 -6.76 -10.26 6.06
C ALA A 154 -7.63 -11.48 6.39
N GLU A 155 -8.79 -11.61 5.73
CA GLU A 155 -9.70 -12.75 5.86
C GLU A 155 -9.17 -14.03 5.17
N GLU A 156 -8.27 -13.90 4.20
CA GLU A 156 -7.71 -15.03 3.43
C GLU A 156 -6.46 -15.65 4.11
N VAL A 157 -5.90 -15.03 5.15
CA VAL A 157 -4.67 -15.51 5.80
C VAL A 157 -4.98 -15.99 7.22
N ALA A 158 -4.64 -17.25 7.53
CA ALA A 158 -4.76 -17.81 8.89
C ALA A 158 -3.84 -17.09 9.91
N GLN A 159 -2.80 -16.41 9.43
CA GLN A 159 -1.87 -15.59 10.20
C GLN A 159 -2.11 -14.10 9.91
N ARG A 160 -1.89 -13.25 10.92
CA ARG A 160 -1.96 -11.79 10.74
C ARG A 160 -0.92 -11.34 9.71
N LEU A 161 -1.33 -10.47 8.78
CA LEU A 161 -0.44 -9.85 7.80
C LEU A 161 0.77 -9.20 8.48
N PRO A 162 1.99 -9.33 7.91
CA PRO A 162 3.19 -8.83 8.55
C PRO A 162 3.21 -7.30 8.56
N THR A 163 3.91 -6.72 9.54
CA THR A 163 4.31 -5.31 9.45
C THR A 163 5.49 -5.16 8.48
N THR A 164 5.76 -3.95 7.99
CA THR A 164 6.94 -3.70 7.14
C THR A 164 8.27 -4.05 7.83
N GLN A 165 8.36 -3.79 9.14
CA GLN A 165 9.51 -4.14 9.96
C GLN A 165 9.67 -5.65 10.14
N GLN A 166 8.56 -6.37 10.40
CA GLN A 166 8.57 -7.82 10.50
C GLN A 166 8.98 -8.45 9.16
N PHE A 167 8.40 -7.97 8.06
CA PHE A 167 8.74 -8.45 6.72
C PHE A 167 10.22 -8.28 6.40
N LEU A 168 10.81 -7.11 6.70
CA LEU A 168 12.25 -6.88 6.51
C LEU A 168 13.10 -7.82 7.37
N ARG A 169 12.72 -8.06 8.63
CA ARG A 169 13.44 -8.97 9.53
C ARG A 169 13.51 -10.39 8.95
N GLU A 170 12.36 -10.95 8.59
CA GLU A 170 12.24 -12.28 7.99
C GLU A 170 12.98 -12.36 6.63
N MET A 171 12.95 -11.26 5.85
CA MET A 171 13.68 -11.18 4.59
C MET A 171 15.19 -11.26 4.83
N TRP A 172 15.70 -10.56 5.85
CA TRP A 172 17.11 -10.61 6.19
C TRP A 172 17.54 -11.99 6.69
N GLU A 173 16.70 -12.66 7.49
CA GLU A 173 16.96 -14.04 7.93
C GLU A 173 17.12 -14.99 6.72
N LEU A 174 16.23 -14.89 5.72
CA LEU A 174 16.36 -15.69 4.48
C LEU A 174 17.54 -15.26 3.60
N TYR A 175 17.85 -13.96 3.55
CA TYR A 175 18.98 -13.43 2.80
C TYR A 175 20.32 -13.96 3.35
N ASP A 176 20.45 -14.02 4.67
CA ASP A 176 21.64 -14.52 5.37
C ASP A 176 21.80 -16.04 5.22
N GLN A 177 20.70 -16.79 5.14
CA GLN A 177 20.70 -18.25 4.95
C GLN A 177 21.03 -18.69 3.51
N SER A 178 20.78 -17.84 2.52
CA SER A 178 20.87 -18.17 1.08
C SER A 178 22.19 -17.76 0.42
N GLY A 179 23.15 -17.20 1.17
CA GLY A 179 24.45 -16.75 0.63
C GLY A 179 25.60 -17.74 0.84
N PRO A 180 26.71 -17.62 0.09
CA PRO A 180 28.00 -18.14 0.56
C PRO A 180 28.35 -17.46 1.91
N SER A 181 29.21 -18.07 2.73
CA SER A 181 29.51 -17.68 4.12
C SER A 181 29.97 -16.21 4.35
N ARG A 182 30.12 -15.40 3.29
CA ARG A 182 30.27 -13.95 3.30
C ARG A 182 29.79 -13.34 1.98
N PRO A 183 29.03 -12.22 1.98
CA PRO A 183 28.86 -11.39 0.78
C PRO A 183 30.23 -10.97 0.23
N SER A 184 30.38 -10.83 -1.10
CA SER A 184 31.64 -10.33 -1.68
C SER A 184 31.91 -8.86 -1.34
N LYS A 185 30.86 -8.11 -0.98
CA LYS A 185 30.90 -6.75 -0.43
C LYS A 185 29.70 -6.52 0.49
N ASP A 186 29.94 -5.95 1.67
CA ASP A 186 28.88 -5.55 2.59
C ASP A 186 28.24 -4.23 2.11
N PHE A 187 26.92 -4.14 2.21
CA PHE A 187 26.16 -2.90 2.06
C PHE A 187 25.27 -2.69 3.28
N ALA A 188 24.93 -1.44 3.55
CA ALA A 188 24.23 -1.10 4.77
C ALA A 188 22.74 -1.50 4.64
N ARG A 189 22.22 -2.26 5.62
CA ARG A 189 20.85 -2.82 5.57
C ARG A 189 19.76 -1.74 5.52
N ASP A 190 20.06 -0.54 6.01
CA ASP A 190 19.23 0.67 5.95
C ASP A 190 19.02 1.22 4.53
N GLU A 191 19.84 0.79 3.56
CA GLU A 191 19.62 1.06 2.14
C GLU A 191 18.42 0.30 1.57
N VAL A 192 17.93 -0.74 2.26
CA VAL A 192 16.71 -1.48 1.89
C VAL A 192 15.55 -1.07 2.78
N ARG A 193 14.46 -0.63 2.15
CA ARG A 193 13.27 -0.13 2.83
C ARG A 193 12.04 -0.89 2.36
N CYS A 194 11.14 -1.18 3.30
CA CYS A 194 9.83 -1.72 2.99
C CYS A 194 8.78 -0.64 3.30
N VAL A 195 8.09 -0.18 2.26
CA VAL A 195 7.06 0.86 2.34
C VAL A 195 5.70 0.25 2.05
N ASP A 196 4.72 0.49 2.91
CA ASP A 196 3.35 0.06 2.65
C ASP A 196 2.53 1.13 1.90
N ALA A 197 1.65 0.67 1.03
CA ALA A 197 0.64 1.48 0.37
C ALA A 197 -0.74 0.89 0.59
N LYS A 198 -1.64 1.71 1.11
CA LYS A 198 -3.02 1.33 1.43
C LYS A 198 -3.98 2.02 0.46
N LEU A 199 -4.71 1.21 -0.29
CA LEU A 199 -5.73 1.66 -1.25
C LEU A 199 -7.10 1.39 -0.64
N HIS A 200 -7.70 2.39 0.00
CA HIS A 200 -9.00 2.24 0.65
C HIS A 200 -10.08 3.19 0.13
N TYR A 201 -11.32 2.95 0.52
CA TYR A 201 -12.45 3.85 0.20
C TYR A 201 -12.50 5.12 1.06
N GLY A 202 -11.73 5.18 2.14
CA GLY A 202 -11.64 6.36 3.03
C GLY A 202 -11.69 5.98 4.50
N MET A 203 -12.24 4.80 4.79
CA MET A 203 -12.43 4.29 6.16
C MET A 203 -11.66 3.00 6.42
N LYS A 204 -10.46 2.86 5.82
CA LYS A 204 -9.59 1.67 5.94
C LYS A 204 -10.37 0.39 5.60
N GLN A 205 -10.55 -0.52 6.55
CA GLN A 205 -11.23 -1.81 6.37
C GLN A 205 -12.75 -1.69 6.32
N VAL A 206 -13.32 -0.56 6.71
CA VAL A 206 -14.76 -0.35 6.74
C VAL A 206 -15.21 0.21 5.39
N ASP A 207 -16.24 -0.39 4.81
CA ASP A 207 -16.90 0.17 3.62
C ASP A 207 -17.74 1.40 4.00
N PRO A 208 -17.45 2.59 3.45
CA PRO A 208 -18.23 3.79 3.72
C PRO A 208 -19.71 3.69 3.36
N ILE A 209 -20.11 2.83 2.40
CA ILE A 209 -21.53 2.66 2.05
C ILE A 209 -22.37 2.23 3.26
N LYS A 210 -21.80 1.43 4.17
CA LYS A 210 -22.47 1.00 5.41
C LYS A 210 -22.77 2.16 6.38
N LYS A 211 -22.19 3.33 6.15
CA LYS A 211 -22.32 4.53 6.99
C LYS A 211 -23.10 5.66 6.31
N ILE A 212 -23.49 5.48 5.05
CA ILE A 212 -24.28 6.47 4.34
C ILE A 212 -25.76 6.13 4.55
N VAL A 213 -26.52 7.08 5.10
CA VAL A 213 -27.98 6.96 5.20
C VAL A 213 -28.60 7.46 3.90
N PHE A 214 -29.07 6.54 3.07
CA PHE A 214 -29.77 6.86 1.84
C PHE A 214 -31.24 7.16 2.10
N HIS A 215 -31.94 7.74 1.13
CA HIS A 215 -33.39 7.86 1.19
C HIS A 215 -34.07 7.22 -0.02
N ASP A 216 -35.22 6.60 0.22
CA ASP A 216 -36.08 6.09 -0.85
C ASP A 216 -36.91 7.22 -1.48
N LYS A 217 -37.79 6.88 -2.44
CA LYS A 217 -38.65 7.85 -3.12
C LYS A 217 -39.58 8.61 -2.16
N GLN A 218 -39.94 8.00 -1.04
CA GLN A 218 -40.80 8.54 0.01
C GLN A 218 -40.01 9.35 1.04
N GLY A 219 -38.68 9.39 0.94
CA GLY A 219 -37.81 10.11 1.88
C GLY A 219 -37.49 9.33 3.14
N GLN A 220 -37.79 8.03 3.20
CA GLN A 220 -37.48 7.19 4.35
C GLN A 220 -36.03 6.74 4.30
N PRO A 221 -35.34 6.67 5.47
CA PRO A 221 -33.94 6.26 5.54
C PRO A 221 -33.74 4.81 5.10
N ARG A 222 -32.62 4.56 4.42
CA ARG A 222 -32.17 3.25 3.95
C ARG A 222 -30.68 3.08 4.19
N LEU A 223 -30.29 1.90 4.65
CA LEU A 223 -28.89 1.47 4.78
C LEU A 223 -28.62 0.32 3.81
N PHE A 224 -27.38 0.24 3.35
CA PHE A 224 -26.95 -0.83 2.44
C PHE A 224 -25.71 -1.53 2.99
N GLU A 225 -25.65 -2.82 2.72
CA GLU A 225 -24.43 -3.61 2.83
C GLU A 225 -24.03 -4.13 1.46
N ASP A 226 -22.73 -4.30 1.28
CA ASP A 226 -22.16 -4.94 0.10
C ASP A 226 -21.05 -5.88 0.56
N HIS A 227 -21.33 -7.18 0.44
CA HIS A 227 -20.41 -8.24 0.85
C HIS A 227 -19.28 -8.46 -0.16
N ASP A 228 -19.42 -7.98 -1.40
CA ASP A 228 -18.39 -8.06 -2.43
C ASP A 228 -17.45 -6.83 -2.41
N ALA A 229 -17.73 -5.88 -1.52
CA ALA A 229 -16.90 -4.71 -1.34
C ALA A 229 -15.48 -5.11 -0.91
N ASN A 230 -14.48 -4.53 -1.58
CA ASN A 230 -13.08 -4.64 -1.17
C ASN A 230 -12.58 -3.27 -0.68
N PRO A 231 -12.90 -2.90 0.59
CA PRO A 231 -12.70 -1.55 1.10
C PRO A 231 -11.24 -1.17 1.32
N LEU A 232 -10.34 -2.15 1.46
CA LEU A 232 -8.90 -1.95 1.57
C LEU A 232 -8.12 -3.00 0.78
N ARG A 233 -7.23 -2.52 -0.10
CA ARG A 233 -6.13 -3.31 -0.63
C ARG A 233 -4.81 -2.74 -0.14
N GLN A 234 -3.86 -3.61 0.18
CA GLN A 234 -2.55 -3.19 0.64
C GLN A 234 -1.44 -3.78 -0.24
N LYS A 235 -0.35 -3.05 -0.34
CA LYS A 235 0.80 -3.38 -1.17
C LYS A 235 2.09 -3.01 -0.44
N PHE A 236 3.10 -3.87 -0.50
CA PHE A 236 4.44 -3.59 -0.05
C PHE A 236 5.36 -3.28 -1.22
N PHE A 237 6.19 -2.25 -1.05
CA PHE A 237 7.28 -1.89 -1.92
C PHE A 237 8.58 -2.12 -1.15
N VAL A 238 9.33 -3.14 -1.53
CA VAL A 238 10.71 -3.33 -1.08
C VAL A 238 11.60 -2.59 -2.05
N LEU A 239 12.19 -1.50 -1.57
CA LEU A 239 13.01 -0.57 -2.32
C LEU A 239 14.45 -0.72 -1.86
N TRP A 240 15.40 -0.66 -2.80
CA TRP A 240 16.82 -0.66 -2.48
C TRP A 240 17.52 0.46 -3.24
N SER A 241 18.38 1.22 -2.56
CA SER A 241 19.23 2.23 -3.20
C SER A 241 20.63 1.64 -3.40
N PRO A 242 20.94 0.99 -4.53
CA PRO A 242 22.23 0.36 -4.72
C PRO A 242 23.36 1.39 -4.76
N PRO A 243 24.49 1.13 -4.08
CA PRO A 243 25.76 1.73 -4.44
C PRO A 243 26.08 1.42 -5.91
N ASP A 244 26.64 2.39 -6.64
CA ASP A 244 26.92 2.25 -8.08
C ASP A 244 27.77 0.98 -8.38
N GLU A 245 28.59 0.51 -7.43
CA GLU A 245 29.41 -0.69 -7.55
C GLU A 245 28.64 -2.02 -7.39
N LEU A 246 27.50 -2.01 -6.70
CA LEU A 246 26.74 -3.22 -6.36
C LEU A 246 25.58 -3.49 -7.31
N GLU A 247 25.24 -2.53 -8.16
CA GLU A 247 24.13 -2.66 -9.11
C GLU A 247 24.32 -3.80 -10.11
N GLN A 248 25.56 -4.16 -10.42
CA GLN A 248 25.92 -5.25 -11.36
C GLN A 248 26.32 -6.56 -10.67
N THR A 249 26.08 -6.68 -9.36
CA THR A 249 26.39 -7.89 -8.58
C THR A 249 25.18 -8.82 -8.47
N ASP A 250 25.31 -9.91 -7.71
CA ASP A 250 24.24 -10.87 -7.38
C ASP A 250 23.33 -10.40 -6.23
N VAL A 251 23.71 -9.33 -5.52
CA VAL A 251 22.98 -8.75 -4.40
C VAL A 251 21.51 -8.47 -4.73
N PRO A 252 21.16 -7.76 -5.83
CA PRO A 252 19.75 -7.50 -6.14
C PRO A 252 18.92 -8.76 -6.35
N GLN A 253 19.47 -9.80 -7.00
CA GLN A 253 18.78 -11.07 -7.23
C GLN A 253 18.56 -11.79 -5.90
N ARG A 254 19.56 -11.83 -5.02
CA ARG A 254 19.44 -12.43 -3.68
C ARG A 254 18.41 -11.70 -2.81
N LEU A 255 18.38 -10.37 -2.85
CA LEU A 255 17.36 -9.57 -2.17
C LEU A 255 15.96 -9.91 -2.70
N SER A 256 15.82 -10.02 -4.02
CA SER A 256 14.56 -10.39 -4.69
C SER A 256 14.10 -11.78 -4.27
N MET A 257 15.02 -12.76 -4.24
CA MET A 257 14.77 -14.14 -3.79
C MET A 257 14.31 -14.20 -2.34
N ALA A 258 15.03 -13.55 -1.43
CA ALA A 258 14.67 -13.52 -0.01
C ALA A 258 13.29 -12.89 0.20
N ALA A 259 13.03 -11.75 -0.44
CA ALA A 259 11.75 -11.06 -0.34
C ALA A 259 10.58 -11.89 -0.90
N MET A 260 10.78 -12.58 -2.02
CA MET A 260 9.80 -13.52 -2.57
C MET A 260 9.58 -14.73 -1.67
N GLY A 261 10.64 -15.26 -1.06
CA GLY A 261 10.58 -16.34 -0.08
C GLY A 261 9.65 -15.97 1.08
N VAL A 262 9.85 -14.80 1.70
CA VAL A 262 8.93 -14.31 2.76
C VAL A 262 7.51 -14.10 2.23
N ALA A 263 7.33 -13.43 1.10
CA ALA A 263 5.98 -13.20 0.56
C ALA A 263 5.21 -14.52 0.32
N SER A 264 5.92 -15.59 -0.07
CA SER A 264 5.32 -16.91 -0.30
C SER A 264 4.78 -17.54 0.98
N THR A 265 5.42 -17.37 2.14
CA THR A 265 4.96 -17.95 3.41
C THR A 265 3.59 -17.40 3.84
N TYR A 266 3.31 -16.13 3.50
CA TYR A 266 2.03 -15.49 3.78
C TYR A 266 0.95 -15.69 2.71
N THR A 267 1.32 -16.22 1.54
CA THR A 267 0.39 -16.42 0.41
C THR A 267 -0.01 -17.89 0.24
N THR A 268 0.69 -18.81 0.88
CA THR A 268 0.40 -20.24 0.79
C THR A 268 -0.63 -20.63 1.84
N GLU A 269 -1.79 -21.18 1.44
CA GLU A 269 -2.72 -21.79 2.37
C GLU A 269 -2.03 -22.98 3.09
N PRO A 270 -2.31 -23.21 4.39
CA PRO A 270 -1.82 -24.41 5.05
C PRO A 270 -2.34 -25.63 4.28
N GLU A 271 -1.47 -26.59 3.98
CA GLU A 271 -1.88 -27.87 3.41
C GLU A 271 -2.92 -28.49 4.35
N THR A 272 -4.20 -28.43 3.97
CA THR A 272 -5.21 -29.28 4.58
C THR A 272 -4.87 -30.70 4.14
N THR A 273 -4.14 -31.43 4.98
CA THR A 273 -4.08 -32.88 4.86
C THR A 273 -5.54 -33.37 4.85
N PRO A 274 -6.00 -34.08 3.80
CA PRO A 274 -7.33 -34.63 3.81
C PRO A 274 -7.38 -35.66 4.93
N VAL A 275 -8.07 -35.33 6.02
CA VAL A 275 -8.40 -36.30 7.06
C VAL A 275 -9.35 -37.29 6.40
N SER A 276 -8.81 -38.45 6.04
CA SER A 276 -9.58 -39.59 5.56
C SER A 276 -10.76 -39.83 6.51
N PRO A 277 -12.01 -39.88 6.03
CA PRO A 277 -13.14 -40.10 6.92
C PRO A 277 -12.99 -41.48 7.56
N LEU A 278 -12.91 -41.49 8.90
CA LEU A 278 -12.98 -42.69 9.71
C LEU A 278 -14.20 -43.51 9.30
N ARG A 279 -13.92 -44.70 8.75
CA ARG A 279 -14.90 -45.70 8.32
C ARG A 279 -15.78 -46.10 9.51
N ARG A 280 -16.92 -45.43 9.68
CA ARG A 280 -17.98 -45.89 10.59
C ARG A 280 -18.54 -47.21 10.05
N LYS A 281 -18.37 -48.28 10.82
CA LYS A 281 -19.04 -49.56 10.59
C LYS A 281 -20.55 -49.34 10.64
N SER A 282 -21.23 -49.65 9.54
CA SER A 282 -22.69 -49.70 9.45
C SER A 282 -23.23 -50.85 10.30
N ARG A 283 -24.20 -50.54 11.18
CA ARG A 283 -25.23 -51.50 11.62
C ARG A 283 -26.55 -51.08 10.97
N SER A 284 -27.20 -52.09 10.41
CA SER A 284 -28.45 -52.10 9.66
C SER A 284 -29.64 -51.52 10.43
N GLY A 285 -30.54 -50.87 9.70
CA GLY A 285 -31.88 -50.49 10.15
C GLY A 285 -32.54 -49.61 9.09
N ASP A 286 -33.41 -50.21 8.28
CA ASP A 286 -34.26 -49.55 7.30
C ASP A 286 -35.14 -48.47 7.93
N LEU A 287 -35.30 -47.32 7.24
CA LEU A 287 -36.50 -46.49 7.18
C LEU A 287 -36.29 -45.40 6.11
N GLU A 288 -37.27 -45.25 5.22
CA GLU A 288 -37.31 -44.30 4.10
C GLU A 288 -37.05 -42.85 4.51
N ALA A 289 -36.16 -42.16 3.79
CA ALA A 289 -36.11 -40.70 3.76
C ALA A 289 -35.49 -40.17 2.45
N SER A 290 -36.13 -39.14 1.91
CA SER A 290 -35.87 -38.22 0.78
C SER A 290 -34.44 -38.11 0.21
N PRO A 291 -34.28 -37.74 -1.08
CA PRO A 291 -32.96 -37.56 -1.69
C PRO A 291 -32.14 -36.49 -0.95
N PRO A 292 -30.82 -36.68 -0.80
CA PRO A 292 -30.00 -35.75 -0.04
C PRO A 292 -29.90 -34.41 -0.79
N PRO A 293 -29.77 -33.28 -0.06
CA PRO A 293 -29.48 -32.00 -0.69
C PRO A 293 -28.16 -32.11 -1.44
N SER A 294 -28.11 -31.55 -2.65
CA SER A 294 -26.90 -31.46 -3.44
C SER A 294 -25.79 -30.84 -2.60
N THR A 295 -24.71 -31.59 -2.42
CA THR A 295 -23.51 -31.10 -1.77
C THR A 295 -23.05 -29.84 -2.49
N PRO A 296 -22.76 -28.73 -1.78
CA PRO A 296 -22.19 -27.56 -2.41
C PRO A 296 -20.87 -27.99 -3.02
N LYS A 297 -20.77 -27.89 -4.35
CA LYS A 297 -19.50 -28.06 -5.06
C LYS A 297 -18.53 -27.04 -4.48
N VAL A 298 -17.65 -27.47 -3.58
CA VAL A 298 -16.50 -26.69 -3.15
C VAL A 298 -15.67 -26.48 -4.42
N ARG A 299 -15.83 -25.33 -5.05
CA ARG A 299 -14.87 -24.86 -6.05
C ARG A 299 -13.57 -24.70 -5.28
N LEU A 300 -12.64 -25.64 -5.44
CA LEU A 300 -11.24 -25.43 -5.13
C LEU A 300 -10.84 -24.12 -5.81
N ARG A 301 -10.72 -23.03 -5.04
CA ARG A 301 -10.14 -21.79 -5.53
C ARG A 301 -8.71 -22.16 -5.95
N GLN A 302 -8.42 -22.09 -7.24
CA GLN A 302 -7.07 -22.26 -7.77
C GLN A 302 -6.12 -21.37 -6.95
N LYS A 303 -4.97 -21.92 -6.53
CA LYS A 303 -3.89 -21.16 -5.86
C LYS A 303 -3.69 -19.85 -6.62
N ARG A 304 -4.05 -18.72 -6.02
CA ARG A 304 -3.84 -17.41 -6.65
C ARG A 304 -2.34 -17.23 -6.83
N GLN A 305 -1.90 -17.04 -8.07
CA GLN A 305 -0.51 -16.72 -8.38
C GLN A 305 -0.08 -15.48 -7.58
N LEU A 306 1.10 -15.56 -6.96
CA LEU A 306 1.78 -14.42 -6.34
C LEU A 306 1.87 -13.28 -7.34
N GLN A 307 1.11 -12.19 -7.13
CA GLN A 307 1.23 -10.98 -7.92
C GLN A 307 2.44 -10.17 -7.44
N VAL A 308 3.61 -10.60 -7.93
CA VAL A 308 4.90 -9.98 -7.63
C VAL A 308 5.44 -9.27 -8.88
N GLU A 309 5.83 -8.01 -8.75
CA GLU A 309 6.67 -7.32 -9.73
C GLU A 309 8.06 -7.09 -9.11
N SER A 310 9.13 -7.38 -9.85
CA SER A 310 10.51 -7.06 -9.45
C SER A 310 11.25 -6.41 -10.61
N SER A 311 12.17 -5.49 -10.30
CA SER A 311 13.17 -5.02 -11.27
C SER A 311 14.23 -6.09 -11.58
N TYR A 312 14.29 -7.17 -10.78
CA TYR A 312 15.21 -8.29 -10.91
C TYR A 312 14.40 -9.60 -10.87
N PRO A 313 13.76 -9.98 -12.00
CA PRO A 313 12.97 -11.21 -12.07
C PRO A 313 13.89 -12.41 -11.84
N VAL A 314 13.52 -13.27 -10.89
CA VAL A 314 14.22 -14.53 -10.61
C VAL A 314 13.50 -15.62 -11.39
N ASN A 315 14.26 -16.48 -12.09
CA ASN A 315 13.67 -17.64 -12.75
C ASN A 315 13.14 -18.61 -11.66
N THR A 316 11.81 -18.75 -11.59
CA THR A 316 11.13 -19.57 -10.58
C THR A 316 11.36 -21.07 -10.76
N GLU A 317 11.91 -21.52 -11.89
CA GLU A 317 12.22 -22.94 -12.16
C GLU A 317 13.28 -23.53 -11.21
N ILE A 318 14.08 -22.70 -10.54
CA ILE A 318 15.05 -23.16 -9.53
C ILE A 318 14.34 -23.71 -8.27
N PHE A 319 13.06 -23.38 -8.07
CA PHE A 319 12.28 -23.76 -6.88
C PHE A 319 11.44 -25.05 -7.05
N GLU A 320 11.49 -25.72 -8.20
CA GLU A 320 10.84 -27.03 -8.38
C GLU A 320 11.70 -28.23 -7.96
N ARG A 321 12.95 -28.01 -7.51
CA ARG A 321 13.71 -29.09 -6.87
C ARG A 321 13.21 -29.29 -5.44
N LYS A 322 12.18 -30.13 -5.31
CA LYS A 322 11.82 -30.79 -4.06
C LYS A 322 13.09 -31.36 -3.40
N PRO A 323 13.23 -31.29 -2.08
CA PRO A 323 14.26 -32.06 -1.40
C PRO A 323 14.05 -33.56 -1.71
N ALA A 324 15.12 -34.22 -2.12
CA ALA A 324 15.17 -35.67 -2.31
C ALA A 324 15.11 -36.39 -0.96
#